data_AF-A0A817LF78-F1
#
_entry.id   AF-A0A817LF78-F1
#
_cell.length_a   1.000
_cell.length_b   1.000
_cell.length_c   1.000
_cell.angle_alpha   90.00
_cell.angle_beta   90.00
_cell.angle_gamma   90.00
#
_symmetry.space_group_name_H-M   'P 1'
#
loop_
_entity.id
_entity.type
_entity.pdbx_description
1 polymer ?
#
loop_
_entity_poly.entity_id
_entity_poly.type
_entity_poly.pdbx_seq_one_letter_code
_entity_poly.pdbx_strand_id
1 'polypeptide(L)'
;MSLEEALKPVDHLIEDLPRQVAEAKRNCTMPKDGLTEDESASIMIYTMEWGETSLHKRLNVALRSKDNNKIKPWFPYLKLFMTALQKLP
;
A
#
# COMPACT_ATOMS: atom_id res chain seq x y z
N MET A 1 -4.44 9.09 8.28
CA MET A 1 -4.56 7.62 8.30
C MET A 1 -3.19 7.09 7.97
N SER A 2 -2.66 6.21 8.80
CA SER A 2 -1.33 5.65 8.57
C SER A 2 -1.35 4.50 7.55
N LEU A 3 -0.19 4.17 7.00
CA LEU A 3 -0.05 3.02 6.09
C LEU A 3 -0.38 1.69 6.79
N GLU A 4 -0.01 1.53 8.07
CA GLU A 4 -0.35 0.35 8.88
C GLU A 4 -1.85 0.21 9.05
N GLU A 5 -2.55 1.29 9.40
CA GLU A 5 -4.01 1.30 9.53
C GLU A 5 -4.69 0.94 8.21
N ALA A 6 -4.16 1.46 7.09
CA ALA A 6 -4.69 1.24 5.77
C ALA A 6 -4.54 -0.22 5.29
N LEU A 7 -3.47 -0.90 5.72
CA LEU A 7 -3.18 -2.29 5.33
C LEU A 7 -3.64 -3.33 6.35
N LYS A 8 -4.08 -2.91 7.53
CA LYS A 8 -4.60 -3.80 8.57
C LYS A 8 -5.62 -4.84 8.07
N PRO A 9 -6.59 -4.52 7.18
CA PRO A 9 -7.56 -5.51 6.71
C PRO A 9 -6.97 -6.61 5.82
N VAL A 10 -5.74 -6.45 5.32
CA VAL A 10 -5.08 -7.36 4.37
C VAL A 10 -3.75 -7.89 4.91
N ASP A 11 -3.47 -7.68 6.19
CA ASP A 11 -2.23 -8.09 6.85
C ASP A 11 -1.91 -9.58 6.68
N HIS A 12 -2.90 -10.44 6.88
CA HIS A 12 -2.83 -11.89 6.76
C HIS A 12 -2.59 -12.37 5.32
N LEU A 13 -2.73 -11.51 4.31
CA LEU A 13 -2.48 -11.85 2.91
C LEU A 13 -1.02 -11.62 2.51
N ILE A 14 -0.27 -10.85 3.31
CA ILE A 14 1.07 -10.34 2.98
C ILE A 14 2.07 -10.85 4.01
N GLU A 15 3.09 -11.56 3.55
CA GLU A 15 4.13 -12.06 4.43
C GLU A 15 5.00 -10.92 4.94
N ASP A 16 5.24 -10.92 6.25
CA ASP A 16 6.11 -9.96 6.94
C ASP A 16 5.76 -8.48 6.66
N LEU A 17 4.46 -8.19 6.48
CA LEU A 17 3.95 -6.85 6.18
C LEU A 17 4.51 -5.76 7.10
N PRO A 18 4.58 -5.93 8.44
CA PRO A 18 5.11 -4.89 9.33
C PRO A 18 6.55 -4.48 8.97
N ARG A 19 7.40 -5.43 8.59
CA ARG A 19 8.77 -5.13 8.15
C ARG A 19 8.78 -4.33 6.86
N GLN A 20 7.95 -4.70 5.90
CA GLN A 20 7.86 -4.03 4.60
C GLN A 20 7.33 -2.60 4.73
N VAL A 21 6.34 -2.38 5.61
CA VAL A 21 5.84 -1.03 5.92
C VAL A 21 6.93 -0.18 6.56
N ALA A 22 7.67 -0.72 7.53
CA ALA A 22 8.78 -0.01 8.13
C ALA A 22 9.88 0.34 7.11
N GLU A 23 10.19 -0.57 6.20
CA GLU A 23 11.16 -0.36 5.12
C GLU A 23 10.69 0.71 4.13
N ALA A 24 9.42 0.69 3.71
CA ALA A 24 8.84 1.71 2.85
C ALA A 24 8.91 3.11 3.50
N LYS A 25 8.53 3.22 4.79
CA LYS A 25 8.56 4.48 5.53
C LYS A 25 9.97 5.04 5.73
N ARG A 26 10.96 4.20 6.00
CA ARG A 26 12.37 4.62 6.14
C ARG A 26 12.90 5.30 4.88
N ASN A 27 12.39 4.90 3.71
CA ASN A 27 12.76 5.52 2.43
C ASN A 27 11.95 6.79 2.09
N CYS A 28 10.98 7.17 2.94
CA CYS A 28 10.02 8.24 2.66
C CYS A 28 9.98 9.34 3.75
N THR A 29 11.05 9.50 4.53
CA THR A 29 11.12 10.47 5.66
C THR A 29 11.17 11.94 5.25
N MET A 30 11.41 12.25 3.98
CA MET A 30 11.38 13.60 3.43
C MET A 30 10.53 13.64 2.15
N PRO A 31 9.21 13.50 2.26
CA PRO A 31 8.33 13.46 1.10
C PRO A 31 8.29 14.81 0.38
N LYS A 32 8.13 14.76 -0.95
CA LYS A 32 7.99 15.94 -1.84
C LYS A 32 6.53 16.12 -2.25
N ASP A 33 6.25 17.15 -3.04
CA ASP A 33 4.96 17.32 -3.74
C ASP A 33 3.73 17.39 -2.79
N GLY A 34 3.93 17.84 -1.55
CA GLY A 34 2.87 17.92 -0.53
C GLY A 34 2.35 16.57 -0.04
N LEU A 35 3.10 15.49 -0.29
CA LEU A 35 2.83 14.16 0.24
C LEU A 35 3.14 14.12 1.74
N THR A 36 2.35 13.35 2.49
CA THR A 36 2.73 12.89 3.83
C THR A 36 3.71 11.71 3.72
N GLU A 37 4.39 11.37 4.82
CA GLU A 37 5.25 10.18 4.87
C GLU A 37 4.47 8.90 4.53
N ASP A 38 3.25 8.76 5.06
CA ASP A 38 2.38 7.60 4.79
C ASP A 38 1.91 7.54 3.33
N GLU A 39 1.61 8.68 2.71
CA GLU A 39 1.25 8.76 1.29
C GLU A 39 2.44 8.37 0.40
N SER A 40 3.62 8.93 0.65
CA SER A 40 4.84 8.55 -0.06
C SER A 40 5.19 7.07 0.15
N ALA A 41 5.09 6.58 1.39
CA ALA A 41 5.32 5.18 1.71
C ALA A 41 4.30 4.24 1.03
N SER A 42 3.05 4.69 0.85
CA SER A 42 2.02 3.91 0.15
C SER A 42 2.36 3.69 -1.33
N ILE A 43 3.03 4.66 -1.96
CA ILE A 43 3.55 4.56 -3.32
C ILE A 43 4.79 3.65 -3.33
N MET A 44 5.72 3.86 -2.40
CA MET A 44 6.94 3.06 -2.29
C MET A 44 6.62 1.56 -2.13
N ILE A 45 5.78 1.20 -1.16
CA ILE A 45 5.44 -0.21 -0.88
C ILE A 45 4.70 -0.89 -2.04
N TYR A 46 4.01 -0.13 -2.90
CA TYR A 46 3.42 -0.67 -4.12
C TYR A 46 4.50 -1.15 -5.10
N THR A 47 5.62 -0.42 -5.20
CA THR A 47 6.71 -0.74 -6.13
C THR A 47 7.74 -1.73 -5.60
N MET A 48 7.76 -1.94 -4.28
CA MET A 48 8.64 -2.90 -3.63
C MET A 48 8.27 -4.35 -4.01
N GLU A 49 9.30 -5.19 -4.14
CA GLU A 49 9.20 -6.62 -4.47
C GLU A 49 9.95 -7.44 -3.43
N TRP A 50 9.28 -8.40 -2.80
CA TRP A 50 9.88 -9.30 -1.81
C TRP A 50 9.36 -10.75 -1.89
N GLY A 51 8.67 -11.12 -2.97
CA GLY A 51 8.21 -12.50 -3.21
C GLY A 51 6.77 -12.58 -3.70
N GLU A 52 6.14 -13.74 -3.54
CA GLU A 52 4.78 -13.99 -4.05
C GLU A 52 3.66 -13.27 -3.27
N THR A 53 4.03 -12.71 -2.11
CA THR A 53 3.14 -11.94 -1.27
C THR A 53 3.39 -10.44 -1.34
N SER A 54 4.26 -9.99 -2.25
CA SER A 54 4.46 -8.57 -2.57
C SER A 54 3.12 -7.85 -2.72
N LEU A 55 3.01 -6.66 -2.14
CA LEU A 55 1.74 -5.96 -2.00
C LEU A 55 1.03 -5.76 -3.34
N HIS A 56 1.76 -5.33 -4.39
CA HIS A 56 1.18 -5.15 -5.72
C HIS A 56 0.69 -6.46 -6.34
N LYS A 57 1.38 -7.60 -6.11
CA LYS A 57 0.94 -8.91 -6.60
C LYS A 57 -0.39 -9.31 -5.96
N ARG A 58 -0.50 -9.18 -4.63
CA ARG A 58 -1.72 -9.52 -3.89
C ARG A 58 -2.89 -8.60 -4.26
N LEU A 59 -2.63 -7.30 -4.38
CA LEU A 59 -3.63 -6.33 -4.82
C LEU A 59 -4.09 -6.63 -6.26
N ASN A 60 -3.17 -6.95 -7.18
CA ASN A 60 -3.53 -7.27 -8.56
C ASN A 60 -4.37 -8.55 -8.68
N VAL A 61 -4.16 -9.54 -7.81
CA VAL A 61 -5.03 -10.73 -7.71
C VAL A 61 -6.44 -10.31 -7.28
N ALA A 62 -6.57 -9.44 -6.28
CA ALA A 62 -7.87 -8.94 -5.83
C ALA A 62 -8.58 -8.11 -6.92
N LEU A 63 -7.86 -7.25 -7.64
CA LEU A 63 -8.38 -6.42 -8.73
C LEU A 63 -8.87 -7.24 -9.93
N ARG A 64 -8.20 -8.36 -10.25
CA ARG A 64 -8.57 -9.24 -11.37
C ARG A 64 -9.65 -10.25 -11.01
N SER A 65 -10.03 -10.33 -9.73
CA SER A 65 -11.09 -11.21 -9.27
C SER A 65 -12.45 -10.74 -9.81
N LYS A 66 -13.29 -11.68 -10.27
CA LYS A 66 -14.71 -11.40 -10.57
C LYS A 66 -15.55 -11.19 -9.31
N ASP A 67 -15.02 -11.56 -8.14
CA ASP A 67 -15.66 -11.34 -6.85
C ASP A 67 -15.23 -10.00 -6.25
N ASN A 68 -16.16 -9.04 -6.29
CA ASN A 68 -15.99 -7.69 -5.75
C ASN A 68 -15.78 -7.66 -4.23
N ASN A 69 -16.07 -8.75 -3.50
CA ASN A 69 -15.78 -8.79 -2.07
C ASN A 69 -14.27 -8.91 -1.79
N LYS A 70 -13.47 -9.42 -2.74
CA LYS A 70 -12.02 -9.54 -2.56
C LYS A 70 -11.30 -8.20 -2.59
N ILE A 71 -11.86 -7.19 -3.25
CA ILE A 71 -11.25 -5.85 -3.30
C ILE A 71 -11.64 -4.97 -2.11
N LYS A 72 -12.78 -5.23 -1.45
CA LYS A 72 -13.27 -4.42 -0.32
C LYS A 72 -12.23 -4.23 0.81
N PRO A 73 -11.49 -5.27 1.26
CA PRO A 73 -10.46 -5.09 2.29
C PRO A 73 -9.34 -4.13 1.88
N TRP A 74 -9.11 -3.93 0.59
CA TRP A 74 -8.08 -3.04 0.06
C TRP A 74 -8.50 -1.58 -0.01
N PHE A 75 -9.78 -1.25 0.20
CA PHE A 75 -10.28 0.12 0.04
C PHE A 75 -9.55 1.17 0.90
N PRO A 76 -9.20 0.90 2.17
CA PRO A 76 -8.42 1.86 2.95
C PRO A 76 -7.05 2.14 2.32
N TYR A 77 -6.32 1.10 1.91
CA TYR A 77 -5.05 1.25 1.18
C TYR A 77 -5.23 1.99 -0.15
N LEU A 78 -6.21 1.60 -0.97
CA LEU A 78 -6.48 2.24 -2.26
C LEU A 78 -6.82 3.72 -2.09
N LYS A 79 -7.57 4.09 -1.04
CA LYS A 79 -7.85 5.48 -0.72
C LYS A 79 -6.57 6.25 -0.43
N LEU A 80 -5.68 5.72 0.41
CA LEU A 80 -4.39 6.36 0.72
C LEU A 80 -3.53 6.51 -0.54
N PHE A 81 -3.37 5.43 -1.29
CA PHE A 81 -2.56 5.37 -2.49
C PHE A 81 -3.07 6.31 -3.59
N MET A 82 -4.37 6.31 -3.89
CA MET A 82 -4.95 7.22 -4.88
C MET A 82 -4.86 8.69 -4.45
N THR A 83 -5.02 8.98 -3.15
CA THR A 83 -4.83 10.35 -2.62
C THR A 83 -3.39 10.81 -2.82
N ALA A 84 -2.41 9.93 -2.59
CA ALA A 84 -1.00 10.21 -2.85
C ALA A 84 -0.75 10.48 -4.34
N LEU A 85 -1.26 9.62 -5.23
CA LEU A 85 -1.08 9.78 -6.68
C LEU A 85 -1.70 11.07 -7.22
N GLN A 86 -2.83 11.54 -6.66
CA GLN A 86 -3.46 12.79 -7.07
C GLN A 86 -2.64 14.06 -6.75
N LYS A 87 -1.63 13.94 -5.87
CA LYS A 87 -0.72 15.04 -5.52
C LYS A 87 0.51 15.12 -6.42
N LEU A 88 0.77 14.06 -7.20
CA LEU A 88 1.88 14.04 -8.14
C LEU A 88 1.54 14.88 -9.39
N PRO A 89 2.56 15.50 -10.03
CA PRO A 89 2.38 16.30 -11.24
C PRO A 89 2.00 15.49 -12.48
#